data_AF-A0A8C6R6I3-F1
#
_entry.id   AF-A0A8C6R6I3-F1
#
_cell.length_a   1.000
_cell.length_b   1.000
_cell.length_c   1.000
_cell.angle_alpha   90.00
_cell.angle_beta   90.00
_cell.angle_gamma   90.00
#
_symmetry.space_group_name_H-M   'P 1'
#
loop_
_entity.id
_entity.type
_entity.pdbx_description
1 polymer ?
#
loop_
_entity_poly.entity_id
_entity_poly.type
_entity_poly.pdbx_seq_one_letter_code
_entity_poly.pdbx_strand_id
1 'polypeptide(L)' 'MEALKVEKFTTADRGNGLRAVAQLRPGELLFRSDPLAYTVCKGSRGVVCDRCLLGKEVWERAVWLSSEPENVW' A
#
# COMPACT_ATOMS: atom_id res chain seq x y z
N MET A 1 -15.84 5.88 -11.25
CA MET A 1 -14.41 5.50 -11.15
C MET A 1 -13.64 6.55 -11.90
N GLU A 2 -12.74 7.28 -11.24
CA GLU A 2 -11.92 8.31 -11.90
C GLU A 2 -11.04 7.65 -12.97
N ALA A 3 -10.81 8.33 -14.09
CA ALA A 3 -9.95 7.81 -15.14
C ALA A 3 -8.51 7.69 -14.61
N LEU A 4 -7.89 6.53 -14.82
CA LEU A 4 -6.51 6.31 -14.41
C LEU A 4 -5.58 7.26 -15.17
N LYS A 5 -4.68 7.93 -14.43
CA LYS A 5 -3.65 8.82 -15.00
C LYS A 5 -2.43 8.05 -15.54
N VAL A 6 -2.50 6.73 -15.47
CA VAL A 6 -1.46 5.81 -15.89
C VAL A 6 -2.06 4.66 -16.69
N GLU A 7 -1.33 4.14 -17.67
CA GLU A 7 -1.73 2.99 -18.46
C GLU A 7 -0.58 1.99 -18.64
N LYS A 8 -0.93 0.73 -18.93
CA LYS A 8 0.03 -0.30 -19.33
C LYS A 8 0.49 -0.04 -20.78
N PHE A 9 1.78 -0.21 -21.05
CA PHE A 9 2.33 -0.16 -22.41
C PHE A 9 3.46 -1.18 -22.59
N THR A 10 3.91 -1.40 -23.83
CA THR A 10 5.09 -2.22 -24.14
C THR A 10 6.32 -1.33 -24.25
N THR A 11 7.33 -1.60 -23.42
CA THR A 11 8.64 -0.93 -23.43
C THR A 11 9.50 -1.42 -24.61
N ALA A 12 10.56 -0.68 -24.93
CA ALA A 12 11.46 -1.04 -26.03
C ALA A 12 12.20 -2.39 -25.80
N ASP A 13 12.62 -2.65 -24.56
CA ASP A 13 13.55 -3.74 -24.24
C ASP A 13 13.28 -4.46 -22.90
N ARG A 14 12.18 -4.14 -22.18
CA ARG A 14 11.91 -4.66 -20.81
C ARG A 14 10.53 -5.29 -20.64
N GLY A 15 9.83 -5.62 -21.73
CA GLY A 15 8.46 -6.14 -21.68
C GLY A 15 7.44 -5.06 -21.35
N ASN A 16 6.49 -5.33 -20.45
CA ASN A 16 5.43 -4.39 -20.11
C ASN A 16 5.92 -3.31 -19.11
N GLY A 17 5.39 -2.10 -19.23
CA GLY A 17 5.61 -1.00 -18.30
C GLY A 17 4.34 -0.22 -18.00
N LEU A 18 4.45 0.76 -17.12
CA LEU A 18 3.41 1.76 -16.82
C LEU A 18 3.89 3.12 -17.32
N ARG A 19 3.03 3.89 -18.00
CA ARG A 19 3.33 5.26 -18.43
C ARG A 19 2.21 6.22 -18.05
N ALA A 20 2.55 7.50 -17.89
CA ALA A 20 1.58 8.55 -17.63
C ALA A 20 0.78 8.86 -18.91
N VAL A 21 -0.55 9.03 -18.77
CA VAL A 21 -1.45 9.50 -19.85
C VAL A 21 -1.91 10.95 -19.64
N ALA A 22 -1.54 11.55 -18.51
CA ALA A 22 -1.78 12.95 -18.16
C ALA A 22 -0.55 13.54 -17.44
N GLN A 23 -0.49 14.86 -17.32
CA GLN A 23 0.56 15.53 -16.55
C GLN A 23 0.43 15.19 -15.06
N LEU A 24 1.55 14.82 -14.42
CA LEU A 24 1.62 14.46 -13.00
C LEU A 24 2.30 15.57 -12.19
N ARG A 25 1.87 15.75 -10.93
CA ARG A 25 2.49 16.69 -9.97
C ARG A 25 3.17 15.94 -8.81
N PRO A 26 4.20 16.51 -8.18
CA PRO A 26 4.80 15.93 -6.98
C PRO A 26 3.75 15.73 -5.88
N GLY A 27 3.74 14.53 -5.28
CA GLY A 27 2.78 14.14 -4.24
C GLY A 27 1.44 13.60 -4.74
N GLU A 28 1.23 13.53 -6.05
CA GLU A 28 -0.03 13.03 -6.63
C GLU A 28 -0.16 11.49 -6.49
N LEU A 29 -1.30 11.05 -5.97
CA LEU A 29 -1.62 9.62 -5.85
C LEU A 29 -2.00 9.04 -7.22
N LEU A 30 -1.18 8.11 -7.74
CA LEU A 30 -1.39 7.51 -9.05
C LEU A 30 -2.24 6.23 -9.00
N PHE A 31 -2.01 5.40 -7.97
CA PHE A 31 -2.74 4.15 -7.73
C PHE A 31 -2.54 3.70 -6.28
N ARG A 32 -3.51 2.98 -5.73
CA ARG A 32 -3.39 2.27 -4.45
C ARG A 32 -3.92 0.85 -4.62
N SER A 33 -3.30 -0.11 -3.94
CA SER A 33 -3.73 -1.51 -3.99
C SER A 33 -3.36 -2.19 -2.69
N ASP A 34 -4.28 -3.01 -2.19
CA ASP A 34 -3.92 -4.02 -1.20
C ASP A 34 -3.09 -5.11 -1.87
N PRO A 35 -2.21 -5.81 -1.14
CA PRO A 35 -1.51 -6.96 -1.68
C PRO A 35 -2.51 -8.03 -2.11
N LEU A 36 -2.23 -8.74 -3.22
CA LEU A 36 -3.02 -9.91 -3.60
C LEU A 36 -3.02 -10.97 -2.47
N ALA A 37 -1.85 -11.15 -1.86
CA ALA A 37 -1.64 -11.86 -0.61
C ALA A 37 -0.34 -11.34 0.02
N TYR A 38 -0.23 -11.37 1.34
CA TYR A 38 1.01 -11.02 2.06
C TYR A 38 1.16 -11.85 3.34
N THR A 39 2.38 -11.92 3.85
CA THR A 39 2.72 -12.55 5.13
C THR A 39 3.90 -11.81 5.76
N VAL A 40 4.03 -11.89 7.08
CA VAL A 40 5.18 -11.34 7.81
C VAL A 40 6.50 -12.01 7.39
N CYS A 41 7.58 -11.25 7.36
CA CYS A 41 8.91 -11.79 7.07
C CYS A 41 9.48 -12.57 8.28
N LYS A 42 10.46 -13.45 8.04
CA LYS A 42 11.05 -14.32 9.09
C LYS A 42 11.57 -13.52 10.30
N GLY A 43 12.21 -12.38 10.07
CA GLY A 43 12.84 -11.57 11.14
C GLY A 43 11.84 -10.82 12.01
N SER A 44 10.61 -10.61 11.53
CA SER A 44 9.57 -9.85 12.24
C SER A 44 8.45 -10.74 12.79
N ARG A 45 8.47 -12.04 12.49
CA ARG A 45 7.48 -13.00 12.99
C ARG A 45 7.53 -13.06 14.52
N GLY A 46 6.39 -12.83 15.16
CA GLY A 46 6.26 -12.76 16.62
C GLY A 46 6.65 -11.42 17.24
N VAL A 47 7.09 -10.44 16.42
CA VAL A 47 7.41 -9.07 16.85
C VAL A 47 6.33 -8.09 16.39
N VAL A 48 5.76 -8.30 15.20
CA VAL A 48 4.65 -7.51 14.64
C VAL A 48 3.40 -8.37 14.45
N CYS A 49 2.24 -7.73 14.32
CA CYS A 49 1.00 -8.39 13.92
C CYS A 49 1.11 -8.90 12.46
N ASP A 50 0.78 -10.17 12.22
CA ASP A 50 0.80 -10.78 10.88
C ASP A 50 -0.14 -10.09 9.87
N ARG A 51 -1.15 -9.36 10.35
CA ARG A 51 -2.12 -8.63 9.52
C ARG A 51 -1.74 -7.16 9.33
N CYS A 52 -1.80 -6.32 10.38
CA CYS A 52 -1.52 -4.89 10.21
C CYS A 52 -0.04 -4.54 10.09
N LEU A 53 0.88 -5.51 10.31
CA LEU A 53 2.33 -5.33 10.29
C LEU A 53 2.86 -4.29 11.31
N LEU A 54 2.04 -3.91 12.29
CA LEU A 54 2.42 -3.02 13.38
C LEU A 54 3.02 -3.80 14.56
N GLY A 55 4.04 -3.23 15.20
CA GLY A 55 4.52 -3.69 16.50
C GLY A 55 3.50 -3.41 17.60
N LYS A 56 3.49 -4.23 18.66
CA LYS A 56 2.46 -4.19 19.70
C LYS A 56 2.27 -2.82 20.36
N GLU A 57 3.35 -2.14 20.73
CA GLU A 57 3.29 -0.83 21.38
C GLU A 57 2.70 0.25 20.45
N VAL A 58 3.04 0.17 19.16
CA VAL A 58 2.49 1.06 18.12
C VAL A 58 1.02 0.76 17.89
N TRP A 59 0.64 -0.52 17.88
CA TRP A 59 -0.75 -0.94 17.73
C TRP A 59 -1.61 -0.48 18.91
N GLU A 60 -1.15 -0.66 20.14
CA GLU A 60 -1.85 -0.18 21.33
C GLU A 60 -2.07 1.34 21.25
N ARG A 61 -1.04 2.12 20.92
CA ARG A 61 -1.17 3.57 20.70
C ARG A 61 -2.15 3.91 19.57
N ALA A 62 -2.11 3.20 18.45
CA ALA A 62 -2.99 3.43 17.31
C ALA A 62 -4.46 3.14 17.65
N VAL A 63 -4.72 2.10 18.44
CA VAL A 63 -6.04 1.75 18.96
C VAL A 63 -6.55 2.83 19.91
N TRP A 64 -5.71 3.34 20.83
CA TRP A 64 -6.11 4.42 21.75
C TRP A 64 -6.39 5.76 21.06
N LEU A 65 -5.75 6.01 19.91
CA LEU A 65 -5.93 7.23 19.12
C LEU A 65 -7.07 7.12 18.10
N SER A 66 -7.59 5.92 17.85
CA SER A 66 -8.72 5.73 16.96
C SER A 66 -10.04 5.84 17.73
N SER A 67 -10.92 6.73 17.31
CA SER A 67 -12.31 6.80 17.80
C SER A 67 -13.15 5.60 17.36
N GLU A 68 -12.67 4.84 16.35
CA GLU A 68 -13.29 3.62 15.85
C GLU A 68 -12.20 2.54 15.63
N PRO A 69 -11.96 1.66 16.61
CA PRO A 69 -10.89 0.66 16.53
C PRO A 69 -11.08 -0.36 15.39
N GLU A 70 -12.29 -0.42 14.84
CA GLU A 70 -12.71 -1.26 13.71
C GLU A 70 -12.31 -0.68 12.34
N ASN A 71 -11.88 0.60 12.30
CA ASN A 71 -11.42 1.31 11.11
C ASN A 71 -9.90 1.56 11.11
N VAL A 72 -9.15 0.82 11.96
CA VAL A 72 -7.68 0.70 11.84
C VAL A 72 -7.29 -0.19 10.64
N TRP A 73 -8.26 -0.55 9.80
CA TRP A 73 -8.17 -1.41 8.63
C TRP A 73 -8.53 -0.65 7.37
#